data_AF-A0A969B7H4-F1
#
_entry.id   AF-A0A969B7H4-F1
#
_cell.length_a   1.000
_cell.length_b   1.000
_cell.length_c   1.000
_cell.angle_alpha   90.00
_cell.angle_beta   90.00
_cell.angle_gamma   90.00
#
_symmetry.space_group_name_H-M   'P 1'
#
loop_
_entity.id
_entity.type
_entity.pdbx_description
1 polymer ?
#
loop_
_entity_poly.entity_id
_entity_poly.type
_entity_poly.pdbx_seq_one_letter_code
_entity_poly.pdbx_strand_id
1 'polypeptide(L)'
;MQCFYVADGDTVLNKAQVESIKTIFIERNNEEVKNIYAAPVANSQDGLGAEIEDEEKPSWLTFGSTQMPKANIGFAIASNELLLAEGTRKITLSINYSGTAITNTSNLKVAFSGEKGWIEPSAGLIISAIGSSQLKVEATLNPEDPGVTPFDEKALGQNLGTSLPVMKLFVNQPEGVTANTTLNQLKDIKITSLVIDVNVTGVVNLMAYNDLSLLTTTKSFLPFGVAPVVGSAFYVGSAEAFHKNLKSLSFNIEWENKPANFWEHYLGYNVPGWVNGVPDNNTKLKDADFTVDAFNLKKSYGNAGSPIGPNKPLFSSIVIPNLGKTIDYGEKDTFGLTSKRFC
;
A
#
# COMPACT_ATOMS: atom_id res chain seq x y z
N MET A 1 50.92 23.68 -46.97
CA MET A 1 50.73 22.26 -47.34
C MET A 1 49.38 21.85 -46.81
N GLN A 2 48.41 21.53 -47.67
CA GLN A 2 47.05 21.13 -47.28
C GLN A 2 46.91 19.62 -47.48
N CYS A 3 46.46 18.92 -46.44
CA CYS A 3 46.08 17.50 -46.54
C CYS A 3 44.60 17.39 -46.87
N PHE A 4 44.29 16.60 -47.89
CA PHE A 4 42.92 16.22 -48.25
C PHE A 4 42.71 14.75 -47.89
N TYR A 5 41.60 14.47 -47.21
CA TYR A 5 41.18 13.11 -46.88
C TYR A 5 40.00 12.73 -47.76
N VAL A 6 40.05 11.52 -48.32
CA VAL A 6 38.97 10.89 -49.09
C VAL A 6 38.55 9.64 -48.33
N ALA A 7 37.25 9.42 -48.20
CA ALA A 7 36.72 8.20 -47.60
C ALA A 7 36.96 7.02 -48.56
N ASP A 8 37.33 5.86 -48.04
CA ASP A 8 37.64 4.66 -48.84
C ASP A 8 36.40 4.06 -49.55
N GLY A 9 35.19 4.56 -49.26
CA GLY A 9 33.96 4.14 -49.94
C GLY A 9 32.74 4.99 -49.60
N ASP A 10 31.69 4.85 -50.41
CA ASP A 10 30.41 5.51 -50.20
C ASP A 10 29.79 5.05 -48.87
N THR A 11 29.66 5.98 -47.92
CA THR A 11 29.12 5.69 -46.59
C THR A 11 27.83 6.47 -46.39
N VAL A 12 26.75 5.76 -46.06
CA VAL A 12 25.50 6.39 -45.62
C VAL A 12 25.60 6.65 -44.11
N LEU A 13 25.75 7.92 -43.73
CA LEU A 13 25.79 8.32 -42.33
C LEU A 13 24.37 8.48 -41.78
N ASN A 14 23.99 7.61 -40.85
CA ASN A 14 22.81 7.82 -40.03
C ASN A 14 23.19 8.65 -38.79
N LYS A 15 22.34 9.60 -38.39
CA LYS A 15 22.51 10.36 -37.15
C LYS A 15 22.11 9.47 -35.98
N ALA A 16 23.09 8.85 -35.34
CA ALA A 16 22.93 8.14 -34.08
C ALA A 16 23.90 8.73 -33.05
N GLN A 17 23.42 8.99 -31.85
CA GLN A 17 24.23 9.47 -30.73
C GLN A 17 24.02 8.52 -29.55
N VAL A 18 25.09 8.27 -28.80
CA VAL A 18 25.01 7.54 -27.53
C VAL A 18 24.23 8.40 -26.54
N GLU A 19 23.05 7.92 -26.12
CA GLU A 19 22.18 8.64 -25.18
C GLU A 19 22.75 8.65 -23.75
N SER A 20 23.25 7.49 -23.28
CA SER A 20 23.91 7.37 -21.98
C SER A 20 24.86 6.19 -21.92
N ILE A 21 25.89 6.31 -21.06
CA ILE A 21 26.83 5.22 -20.75
C ILE A 21 26.73 4.97 -19.24
N LYS A 22 26.47 3.71 -18.87
CA LYS A 22 26.28 3.29 -17.47
C LYS A 22 27.12 2.07 -17.19
N THR A 23 27.67 1.98 -15.99
CA THR A 23 28.54 0.86 -15.60
C THR A 23 28.20 0.34 -14.21
N ILE A 24 28.30 -0.99 -14.02
CA ILE A 24 28.23 -1.66 -12.72
C ILE A 24 29.57 -2.36 -12.50
N PHE A 25 30.20 -2.11 -11.35
CA PHE A 25 31.44 -2.75 -10.94
C PHE A 25 31.18 -3.62 -9.71
N ILE A 26 31.55 -4.90 -9.79
CA ILE A 26 31.38 -5.86 -8.68
C ILE A 26 32.76 -6.13 -8.08
N GLU A 27 32.99 -5.59 -6.88
CA GLU A 27 34.17 -5.91 -6.08
C GLU A 27 33.99 -7.29 -5.46
N ARG A 28 34.91 -8.21 -5.72
CA ARG A 28 34.90 -9.57 -5.19
C ARG A 28 36.14 -9.85 -4.36
N ASN A 29 35.98 -10.70 -3.35
CA ASN A 29 37.07 -11.36 -2.66
C ASN A 29 36.96 -12.87 -2.98
N ASN A 30 37.85 -13.38 -3.82
CA ASN A 30 37.68 -14.68 -4.50
C ASN A 30 36.35 -14.74 -5.27
N GLU A 31 35.45 -15.66 -4.89
CA GLU A 31 34.13 -15.84 -5.50
C GLU A 31 33.01 -15.06 -4.77
N GLU A 32 33.32 -14.46 -3.62
CA GLU A 32 32.34 -13.76 -2.80
C GLU A 32 32.24 -12.28 -3.19
N VAL A 33 31.01 -11.79 -3.33
CA VAL A 33 30.74 -10.37 -3.54
C VAL A 33 31.07 -9.60 -2.26
N LYS A 34 31.93 -8.59 -2.36
CA LYS A 34 32.27 -7.68 -1.27
C LYS A 34 31.41 -6.42 -1.33
N ASN A 35 31.46 -5.71 -2.45
CA ASN A 35 30.62 -4.54 -2.71
C ASN A 35 30.24 -4.50 -4.20
N ILE A 36 29.21 -3.75 -4.50
CA ILE A 36 28.78 -3.44 -5.87
C ILE A 36 28.66 -1.93 -5.98
N TYR A 37 29.24 -1.39 -7.04
CA TYR A 37 29.28 0.03 -7.33
C TYR A 37 28.58 0.29 -8.66
N ALA A 38 27.93 1.45 -8.80
CA ALA A 38 27.20 1.81 -10.00
C ALA A 38 27.54 3.25 -10.41
N ALA A 39 27.78 3.45 -11.69
CA ALA A 39 28.00 4.75 -12.30
C ALA A 39 26.89 5.02 -13.32
N PRO A 40 25.83 5.77 -12.94
CA PRO A 40 24.77 6.21 -13.86
C PRO A 40 25.26 7.12 -14.99
N VAL A 41 26.40 7.79 -14.82
CA VAL A 41 27.12 8.53 -15.85
C VAL A 41 28.56 8.01 -15.86
N ALA A 42 28.80 6.90 -16.55
CA ALA A 42 30.07 6.20 -16.47
C ALA A 42 31.25 7.01 -17.01
N ASN A 43 31.01 7.89 -17.99
CA ASN A 43 31.99 8.77 -18.60
C ASN A 43 32.24 10.05 -17.78
N SER A 44 32.28 9.93 -16.45
CA SER A 44 32.54 11.02 -15.50
C SER A 44 33.55 10.58 -14.45
N GLN A 45 34.16 11.54 -13.75
CA GLN A 45 35.20 11.25 -12.76
C GLN A 45 34.65 10.50 -11.52
N ASP A 46 33.43 10.81 -11.11
CA ASP A 46 32.75 10.30 -9.93
C ASP A 46 31.64 9.25 -10.23
N GLY A 47 31.38 8.97 -11.50
CA GLY A 47 30.25 8.15 -11.95
C GLY A 47 28.87 8.82 -11.89
N LEU A 48 28.78 10.08 -11.46
CA LEU A 48 27.54 10.87 -11.29
C LEU A 48 27.47 12.10 -12.20
N GLY A 49 28.46 12.32 -13.05
CA GLY A 49 28.50 13.40 -14.03
C GLY A 49 29.56 14.48 -13.80
N ALA A 50 30.44 14.36 -12.81
CA ALA A 50 31.55 15.30 -12.63
C ALA A 50 32.52 15.30 -13.83
N GLU A 51 33.00 16.49 -14.18
CA GLU A 51 33.99 16.67 -15.24
C GLU A 51 35.29 15.91 -14.93
N ILE A 52 35.96 15.44 -15.98
CA ILE A 52 37.25 14.76 -15.88
C ILE A 52 38.33 15.83 -15.84
N GLU A 53 39.09 15.89 -14.75
CA GLU A 53 40.08 16.95 -14.49
C GLU A 53 41.34 16.86 -15.37
N ASP A 54 41.62 15.67 -15.93
CA ASP A 54 42.76 15.47 -16.84
C ASP A 54 42.42 15.97 -18.25
N GLU A 55 42.72 17.26 -18.51
CA GLU A 55 42.51 17.90 -19.81
C GLU A 55 43.39 17.32 -20.93
N GLU A 56 44.55 16.74 -20.60
CA GLU A 56 45.46 16.15 -21.60
C GLU A 56 45.05 14.74 -22.01
N LYS A 57 44.44 13.97 -21.11
CA LYS A 57 43.95 12.61 -21.35
C LYS A 57 42.60 12.37 -20.64
N PRO A 58 41.51 12.97 -21.14
CA PRO A 58 40.19 12.78 -20.56
C PRO A 58 39.76 11.32 -20.76
N SER A 59 40.00 10.50 -19.74
CA SER A 59 39.71 9.09 -19.73
C SER A 59 39.05 8.73 -18.41
N TRP A 60 38.13 7.77 -18.48
CA TRP A 60 37.41 7.26 -17.31
C TRP A 60 37.58 5.74 -17.24
N LEU A 61 37.31 5.19 -16.06
CA LEU A 61 37.36 3.75 -15.84
C LEU A 61 36.11 3.10 -16.46
N THR A 62 36.22 2.64 -17.71
CA THR A 62 35.11 2.11 -18.51
C THR A 62 34.33 0.97 -17.84
N PHE A 63 35.03 0.13 -17.07
CA PHE A 63 34.46 -0.99 -16.31
C PHE A 63 34.17 -0.66 -14.84
N GLY A 64 34.28 0.62 -14.45
CA GLY A 64 34.03 1.12 -13.10
C GLY A 64 35.15 0.77 -12.13
N SER A 65 34.98 1.21 -10.87
CA SER A 65 35.95 0.97 -9.80
C SER A 65 35.30 1.15 -8.42
N THR A 66 36.08 0.94 -7.36
CA THR A 66 35.68 1.21 -5.98
C THR A 66 35.54 2.70 -5.64
N GLN A 67 35.96 3.60 -6.55
CA GLN A 67 35.78 5.07 -6.41
C GLN A 67 34.39 5.54 -6.83
N MET A 68 33.64 4.69 -7.55
CA MET A 68 32.26 4.94 -7.91
C MET A 68 31.36 4.84 -6.67
N PRO A 69 30.15 5.42 -6.67
CA PRO A 69 29.23 5.28 -5.56
C PRO A 69 28.72 3.85 -5.43
N LYS A 70 28.45 3.43 -4.19
CA LYS A 70 27.84 2.12 -3.91
C LYS A 70 26.47 2.02 -4.59
N ALA A 71 26.25 0.92 -5.28
CA ALA A 71 24.99 0.66 -5.97
C ALA A 71 23.85 0.45 -4.96
N ASN A 72 22.69 1.02 -5.26
CA ASN A 72 21.45 0.69 -4.54
C ASN A 72 20.82 -0.55 -5.19
N ILE A 73 20.92 -1.69 -4.51
CA ILE A 73 20.53 -3.00 -5.06
C ILE A 73 19.35 -3.55 -4.29
N GLY A 74 18.34 -3.97 -5.03
CA GLY A 74 17.12 -4.49 -4.46
C GLY A 74 16.07 -4.73 -5.52
N PHE A 75 14.82 -4.79 -5.09
CA PHE A 75 13.66 -4.81 -5.97
C PHE A 75 12.57 -3.89 -5.43
N ALA A 76 11.68 -3.52 -6.34
CA ALA A 76 10.52 -2.67 -6.07
C ALA A 76 9.24 -3.46 -6.35
N ILE A 77 8.21 -3.24 -5.53
CA ILE A 77 6.88 -3.78 -5.72
C ILE A 77 5.94 -2.60 -5.89
N ALA A 78 5.21 -2.56 -7.00
CA ALA A 78 4.24 -1.53 -7.31
C ALA A 78 2.82 -2.10 -7.15
N SER A 79 1.98 -1.49 -6.31
CA SER A 79 0.63 -2.00 -6.03
C SER A 79 -0.31 -0.93 -5.44
N ASN A 80 -1.60 -0.99 -5.77
CA ASN A 80 -2.64 -0.17 -5.13
C ASN A 80 -2.83 -0.52 -3.65
N GLU A 81 -2.45 -1.72 -3.21
CA GLU A 81 -2.48 -2.09 -1.79
C GLU A 81 -1.57 -1.17 -0.96
N LEU A 82 -0.55 -0.59 -1.59
CA LEU A 82 0.41 0.34 -1.00
C LEU A 82 -0.04 1.81 -1.06
N LEU A 83 -1.25 2.12 -1.52
CA LEU A 83 -1.81 3.46 -1.36
C LEU A 83 -2.14 3.66 0.12
N LEU A 84 -1.33 4.40 0.88
CA LEU A 84 -1.44 4.48 2.34
C LEU A 84 -1.34 5.94 2.80
N ALA A 85 -2.43 6.67 2.64
CA ALA A 85 -2.46 8.12 2.75
C ALA A 85 -2.30 8.61 4.20
N GLU A 86 -2.89 7.91 5.17
CA GLU A 86 -2.95 8.36 6.56
C GLU A 86 -3.13 7.22 7.56
N GLY A 87 -3.18 7.57 8.85
CA GLY A 87 -3.39 6.63 9.95
C GLY A 87 -2.16 5.77 10.27
N THR A 88 -2.34 4.83 11.18
CA THR A 88 -1.32 3.83 11.50
C THR A 88 -1.40 2.73 10.46
N ARG A 89 -0.31 2.54 9.71
CA ARG A 89 -0.25 1.63 8.57
C ARG A 89 0.74 0.53 8.88
N LYS A 90 0.26 -0.71 8.96
CA LYS A 90 1.07 -1.92 9.13
C LYS A 90 1.10 -2.69 7.82
N ILE A 91 2.29 -2.84 7.26
CA ILE A 91 2.53 -3.50 5.99
C ILE A 91 3.31 -4.79 6.27
N THR A 92 2.78 -5.92 5.81
CA THR A 92 3.44 -7.21 5.87
C THR A 92 3.66 -7.72 4.46
N LEU A 93 4.92 -7.92 4.10
CA LEU A 93 5.33 -8.52 2.83
C LEU A 93 5.93 -9.90 3.13
N SER A 94 5.33 -10.95 2.57
CA SER A 94 5.83 -12.32 2.65
C SER A 94 6.35 -12.73 1.28
N ILE A 95 7.65 -13.02 1.21
CA ILE A 95 8.34 -13.44 -0.02
C ILE A 95 8.75 -14.89 0.16
N ASN A 96 8.14 -15.78 -0.61
CA ASN A 96 8.61 -17.14 -0.72
C ASN A 96 9.65 -17.21 -1.85
N TYR A 97 10.73 -17.95 -1.61
CA TYR A 97 11.82 -18.08 -2.56
C TYR A 97 12.40 -19.50 -2.54
N SER A 98 13.12 -19.84 -3.61
CA SER A 98 13.99 -21.02 -3.70
C SER A 98 15.43 -20.58 -3.88
N GLY A 99 16.39 -21.36 -3.38
CA GLY A 99 17.82 -21.05 -3.48
C GLY A 99 18.49 -21.06 -2.10
N THR A 100 19.54 -20.26 -1.95
CA THR A 100 20.29 -20.12 -0.70
C THR A 100 19.42 -19.53 0.41
N ALA A 101 19.48 -20.13 1.61
CA ALA A 101 18.76 -19.62 2.77
C ALA A 101 19.33 -18.26 3.19
N ILE A 102 18.43 -17.28 3.35
CA ILE A 102 18.79 -15.96 3.90
C ILE A 102 18.92 -16.14 5.40
N THR A 103 20.08 -15.78 5.96
CA THR A 103 20.30 -15.80 7.42
C THR A 103 20.64 -14.43 7.97
N ASN A 104 21.12 -13.52 7.12
CA ASN A 104 21.45 -12.16 7.51
C ASN A 104 20.49 -11.14 6.87
N THR A 105 19.63 -10.56 7.70
CA THR A 105 18.64 -9.55 7.30
C THR A 105 18.97 -8.14 7.79
N SER A 106 20.06 -7.93 8.55
CA SER A 106 20.36 -6.63 9.20
C SER A 106 20.67 -5.51 8.20
N ASN A 107 21.23 -5.88 7.05
CA ASN A 107 21.55 -4.96 5.96
C ASN A 107 20.36 -4.69 5.02
N LEU A 108 19.22 -5.36 5.21
CA LEU A 108 18.03 -5.12 4.41
C LEU A 108 17.29 -3.88 4.93
N LYS A 109 16.85 -3.05 3.99
CA LYS A 109 16.12 -1.81 4.23
C LYS A 109 14.90 -1.73 3.34
N VAL A 110 13.89 -1.01 3.82
CA VAL A 110 12.65 -0.78 3.09
C VAL A 110 12.41 0.72 2.97
N ALA A 111 11.89 1.13 1.82
CA ALA A 111 11.36 2.47 1.63
C ALA A 111 10.07 2.44 0.81
N PHE A 112 9.19 3.41 1.05
CA PHE A 112 7.93 3.58 0.34
C PHE A 112 7.94 4.87 -0.49
N SER A 113 7.20 4.91 -1.59
CA SER A 113 7.07 6.12 -2.40
C SER A 113 6.26 7.19 -1.66
N GLY A 114 6.85 8.37 -1.48
CA GLY A 114 6.19 9.54 -0.91
C GLY A 114 6.19 10.71 -1.89
N GLU A 115 5.35 11.70 -1.62
CA GLU A 115 5.16 12.87 -2.48
C GLU A 115 6.44 13.69 -2.67
N LYS A 116 7.28 13.78 -1.62
CA LYS A 116 8.51 14.58 -1.59
C LYS A 116 9.79 13.75 -1.58
N GLY A 117 9.69 12.43 -1.47
CA GLY A 117 10.85 11.59 -1.21
C GLY A 117 10.47 10.19 -0.73
N TRP A 118 11.48 9.35 -0.58
CA TRP A 118 11.34 8.00 -0.03
C TRP A 118 11.00 8.05 1.46
N ILE A 119 9.99 7.30 1.87
CA ILE A 119 9.54 7.18 3.25
C ILE A 119 10.15 5.92 3.85
N GLU A 120 11.00 6.05 4.85
CA GLU A 120 11.52 4.91 5.62
C GLU A 120 10.65 4.65 6.85
N PRO A 121 10.33 3.37 7.16
CA PRO A 121 9.48 3.02 8.29
C PRO A 121 10.21 3.16 9.63
N SER A 122 10.28 4.41 10.12
CA SER A 122 10.97 4.77 11.37
C SER A 122 10.31 4.18 12.62
N ALA A 123 8.99 3.99 12.59
CA ALA A 123 8.21 3.47 13.70
C ALA A 123 8.42 1.97 13.98
N GLY A 124 8.85 1.21 12.98
CA GLY A 124 9.14 -0.20 13.15
C GLY A 124 9.39 -0.91 11.82
N LEU A 125 10.55 -1.56 11.74
CA LEU A 125 10.91 -2.43 10.63
C LEU A 125 11.50 -3.72 11.18
N ILE A 126 10.83 -4.84 10.90
CA ILE A 126 11.31 -6.18 11.23
C ILE A 126 11.43 -6.94 9.92
N ILE A 127 12.65 -7.38 9.62
CA ILE A 127 12.92 -8.25 8.47
C ILE A 127 13.47 -9.56 9.03
N SER A 128 12.75 -10.64 8.79
CA SER A 128 13.04 -11.96 9.34
C SER A 128 13.03 -13.03 8.25
N ALA A 129 14.02 -13.93 8.30
CA ALA A 129 13.97 -15.15 7.53
C ALA A 129 13.21 -16.21 8.33
N ILE A 130 12.24 -16.85 7.68
CA ILE A 130 11.39 -17.88 8.26
C ILE A 130 11.74 -19.20 7.59
N GLY A 131 12.30 -20.12 8.38
CA GLY A 131 12.84 -21.37 7.84
C GLY A 131 13.97 -21.11 6.85
N SER A 132 13.99 -21.85 5.73
CA SER A 132 15.01 -21.73 4.69
C SER A 132 14.52 -21.03 3.42
N SER A 133 13.21 -20.75 3.29
CA SER A 133 12.57 -20.41 2.02
C SER A 133 11.58 -19.24 2.06
N GLN A 134 11.49 -18.52 3.18
CA GLN A 134 10.62 -17.35 3.29
C GLN A 134 11.34 -16.17 3.93
N LEU A 135 11.16 -14.99 3.35
CA LEU A 135 11.55 -13.71 3.93
C LEU A 135 10.29 -12.92 4.24
N LYS A 136 10.11 -12.56 5.51
CA LYS A 136 8.98 -11.77 5.99
C LYS A 136 9.47 -10.39 6.39
N VAL A 137 8.80 -9.38 5.87
CA VAL A 137 9.06 -7.96 6.13
C VAL A 137 7.82 -7.35 6.76
N GLU A 138 7.97 -6.80 7.95
CA GLU A 138 6.91 -6.13 8.70
C GLU A 138 7.35 -4.69 8.93
N ALA A 139 6.64 -3.76 8.30
CA ALA A 139 6.90 -2.33 8.37
C ALA A 139 5.70 -1.61 8.99
N THR A 140 5.96 -0.65 9.87
CA THR A 140 4.93 0.22 10.44
C THR A 140 5.24 1.67 10.07
N LEU A 141 4.24 2.37 9.57
CA LEU A 141 4.23 3.82 9.40
C LEU A 141 3.21 4.41 10.37
N ASN A 142 3.61 5.38 11.16
CA ASN A 142 2.73 6.05 12.11
C ASN A 142 1.92 7.17 11.44
N PRO A 143 0.86 7.72 12.06
CA PRO A 143 0.05 8.78 11.46
C PRO A 143 0.84 10.05 11.06
N GLU A 144 1.96 10.35 11.74
CA GLU A 144 2.84 11.48 11.45
C GLU A 144 3.77 11.28 10.24
N ASP A 145 4.01 10.03 9.83
CA ASP A 145 4.81 9.76 8.63
C ASP A 145 4.03 10.20 7.38
N PRO A 146 4.71 10.72 6.32
CA PRO A 146 4.04 11.08 5.08
C PRO A 146 3.22 9.93 4.47
N GLY A 147 2.18 10.26 3.71
CA GLY A 147 1.37 9.29 2.98
C GLY A 147 2.17 8.56 1.89
N VAL A 148 1.95 7.25 1.75
CA VAL A 148 2.49 6.49 0.61
C VAL A 148 1.63 6.82 -0.61
N THR A 149 2.27 7.40 -1.62
CA THR A 149 1.62 7.97 -2.81
C THR A 149 2.06 7.25 -4.08
N PRO A 150 1.31 7.37 -5.18
CA PRO A 150 1.76 6.98 -6.52
C PRO A 150 3.20 7.39 -6.80
N PHE A 151 3.96 6.50 -7.42
CA PHE A 151 5.36 6.77 -7.77
C PHE A 151 5.48 7.94 -8.75
N ASP A 152 6.33 8.92 -8.42
CA ASP A 152 6.69 10.04 -9.28
C ASP A 152 8.21 10.03 -9.55
N GLU A 153 8.58 9.90 -10.82
CA GLU A 153 9.98 9.77 -11.24
C GLU A 153 10.82 11.02 -10.93
N LYS A 154 10.20 12.21 -10.99
CA LYS A 154 10.90 13.48 -10.76
C LYS A 154 11.15 13.69 -9.28
N ALA A 155 10.17 13.40 -8.43
CA ALA A 155 10.29 13.54 -6.98
C ALA A 155 11.24 12.51 -6.38
N LEU A 156 11.25 11.27 -6.91
CA LEU A 156 11.99 10.15 -6.31
C LEU A 156 13.31 9.82 -7.02
N GLY A 157 13.60 10.48 -8.15
CA GLY A 157 14.88 10.40 -8.86
C GLY A 157 15.19 9.01 -9.44
N GLN A 158 14.16 8.22 -9.75
CA GLN A 158 14.31 6.86 -10.29
C GLN A 158 13.29 6.62 -11.40
N ASN A 159 13.67 5.83 -12.41
CA ASN A 159 12.77 5.39 -13.48
C ASN A 159 12.39 3.93 -13.23
N LEU A 160 11.23 3.74 -12.60
CA LEU A 160 10.65 2.41 -12.33
C LEU A 160 9.54 2.06 -13.32
N GLY A 161 9.16 2.98 -14.23
CA GLY A 161 8.13 2.74 -15.24
C GLY A 161 6.74 2.43 -14.67
N THR A 162 6.39 2.99 -13.51
CA THR A 162 5.11 2.76 -12.84
C THR A 162 4.54 4.06 -12.29
N SER A 163 3.21 4.18 -12.28
CA SER A 163 2.49 5.27 -11.60
C SER A 163 1.72 4.75 -10.37
N LEU A 164 2.02 3.53 -9.92
CA LEU A 164 1.43 2.96 -8.72
C LEU A 164 2.29 3.29 -7.50
N PRO A 165 1.74 3.26 -6.28
CA PRO A 165 2.55 3.33 -5.07
C PRO A 165 3.54 2.16 -5.00
N VAL A 166 4.75 2.43 -4.51
CA VAL A 166 5.89 1.51 -4.54
C VAL A 166 6.44 1.27 -3.15
N MET A 167 6.74 0.00 -2.86
CA MET A 167 7.59 -0.43 -1.75
C MET A 167 8.87 -0.99 -2.34
N LYS A 168 10.03 -0.52 -1.87
CA LYS A 168 11.34 -1.06 -2.22
C LYS A 168 11.93 -1.84 -1.07
N LEU A 169 12.55 -2.97 -1.39
CA LEU A 169 13.42 -3.72 -0.49
C LEU A 169 14.83 -3.69 -1.10
N PHE A 170 15.80 -3.15 -0.37
CA PHE A 170 17.16 -2.96 -0.86
C PHE A 170 18.21 -3.31 0.20
N VAL A 171 19.43 -3.57 -0.26
CA VAL A 171 20.57 -3.91 0.59
C VAL A 171 21.40 -2.66 0.84
N ASN A 172 21.51 -2.27 2.10
CA ASN A 172 22.51 -1.32 2.53
C ASN A 172 23.87 -2.02 2.61
N GLN A 173 24.81 -1.66 1.73
CA GLN A 173 26.10 -2.34 1.65
C GLN A 173 27.03 -1.88 2.78
N PRO A 174 27.45 -2.77 3.71
CA PRO A 174 28.24 -2.39 4.86
C PRO A 174 29.65 -1.92 4.47
N GLU A 175 30.30 -1.17 5.36
CA GLU A 175 31.69 -0.73 5.19
C GLU A 175 32.65 -1.67 5.92
N GLY A 176 33.89 -1.76 5.43
CA GLY A 176 34.96 -2.51 6.10
C GLY A 176 34.82 -4.04 6.11
N VAL A 177 33.85 -4.61 5.40
CA VAL A 177 33.65 -6.07 5.34
C VAL A 177 34.55 -6.73 4.27
N THR A 178 34.96 -7.97 4.53
CA THR A 178 35.70 -8.81 3.56
C THR A 178 34.77 -9.46 2.53
N ALA A 179 33.51 -9.70 2.90
CA ALA A 179 32.44 -10.20 2.04
C ALA A 179 31.08 -9.69 2.54
N ASN A 180 30.17 -9.38 1.62
CA ASN A 180 28.81 -9.00 1.96
C ASN A 180 27.92 -10.26 1.96
N THR A 181 27.70 -10.82 3.14
CA THR A 181 26.91 -12.06 3.31
C THR A 181 25.50 -11.94 2.72
N THR A 182 24.83 -10.79 2.91
CA THR A 182 23.47 -10.58 2.40
C THR A 182 23.45 -10.61 0.87
N LEU A 183 24.36 -9.90 0.19
CA LEU A 183 24.42 -9.95 -1.29
C LEU A 183 24.74 -11.35 -1.81
N ASN A 184 25.66 -12.07 -1.15
CA ASN A 184 26.00 -13.44 -1.55
C ASN A 184 24.86 -14.44 -1.33
N GLN A 185 23.99 -14.21 -0.34
CA GLN A 185 22.77 -15.01 -0.16
C GLN A 185 21.71 -14.66 -1.20
N LEU A 186 21.57 -13.38 -1.55
CA LEU A 186 20.54 -12.91 -2.48
C LEU A 186 20.88 -13.13 -3.96
N LYS A 187 22.13 -13.40 -4.34
CA LYS A 187 22.49 -13.58 -5.76
C LYS A 187 21.87 -14.85 -6.37
N ASP A 188 21.56 -15.85 -5.55
CA ASP A 188 21.08 -17.17 -6.00
C ASP A 188 19.59 -17.42 -5.70
N ILE A 189 18.88 -16.44 -5.12
CA ILE A 189 17.45 -16.61 -4.82
C ILE A 189 16.58 -16.41 -6.06
N LYS A 190 15.54 -17.23 -6.16
CA LYS A 190 14.44 -17.06 -7.12
C LYS A 190 13.14 -16.90 -6.36
N ILE A 191 12.47 -15.77 -6.55
CA ILE A 191 11.17 -15.50 -5.92
C ILE A 191 10.12 -16.43 -6.54
N THR A 192 9.39 -17.17 -5.71
CA THR A 192 8.33 -18.10 -6.14
C THR A 192 6.94 -17.55 -5.89
N SER A 193 6.77 -16.74 -4.84
CA SER A 193 5.49 -16.12 -4.50
C SER A 193 5.72 -14.88 -3.64
N LEU A 194 4.82 -13.91 -3.79
CA LEU A 194 4.84 -12.65 -3.06
C LEU A 194 3.42 -12.35 -2.58
N VAL A 195 3.26 -12.12 -1.28
CA VAL A 195 1.99 -11.75 -0.65
C VAL A 195 2.18 -10.45 0.12
N ILE A 196 1.33 -9.46 -0.16
CA ILE A 196 1.28 -8.20 0.57
C ILE A 196 -0.02 -8.16 1.35
N ASP A 197 0.08 -7.90 2.64
CA ASP A 197 -1.02 -7.66 3.55
C ASP A 197 -0.85 -6.29 4.19
N VAL A 198 -1.93 -5.53 4.22
CA VAL A 198 -1.94 -4.18 4.79
C VAL A 198 -3.07 -4.06 5.80
N ASN A 199 -2.77 -3.51 6.97
CA ASN A 199 -3.73 -3.11 7.98
C ASN A 199 -3.56 -1.61 8.26
N VAL A 200 -4.61 -0.83 8.02
CA VAL A 200 -4.64 0.61 8.30
C VAL A 200 -5.70 0.90 9.34
N THR A 201 -5.34 1.66 10.37
CA THR A 201 -6.25 2.12 11.43
C THR A 201 -6.14 3.63 11.62
N GLY A 202 -7.22 4.25 12.11
CA GLY A 202 -7.24 5.70 12.37
C GLY A 202 -7.34 6.56 11.10
N VAL A 203 -7.94 6.04 10.03
CA VAL A 203 -8.28 6.82 8.82
C VAL A 203 -9.42 7.77 9.17
N VAL A 204 -9.23 9.08 8.93
CA VAL A 204 -10.22 10.12 9.29
C VAL A 204 -10.70 10.93 8.09
N ASN A 205 -9.96 10.93 6.97
CA ASN A 205 -10.36 11.61 5.75
C ASN A 205 -11.36 10.75 4.95
N LEU A 206 -12.55 10.62 5.51
CA LEU A 206 -13.69 9.93 4.92
C LEU A 206 -14.69 10.96 4.38
N MET A 207 -15.24 10.70 3.20
CA MET A 207 -16.35 11.47 2.66
C MET A 207 -17.64 10.85 3.17
N ALA A 208 -18.52 11.61 3.80
CA ALA A 208 -19.79 11.11 4.30
C ALA A 208 -20.95 11.86 3.64
N TYR A 209 -21.98 11.16 3.19
CA TYR A 209 -23.17 11.76 2.58
C TYR A 209 -24.43 11.08 3.09
N ASN A 210 -25.52 11.83 3.15
CA ASN A 210 -26.87 11.26 3.21
C ASN A 210 -27.64 11.66 1.94
N ASP A 211 -28.91 11.31 1.86
CA ASP A 211 -29.75 11.62 0.70
C ASP A 211 -29.95 13.13 0.44
N LEU A 212 -29.61 13.98 1.40
CA LEU A 212 -29.84 15.42 1.35
C LEU A 212 -28.56 16.21 1.03
N SER A 213 -27.42 15.84 1.61
CA SER A 213 -26.17 16.59 1.46
C SER A 213 -24.90 15.81 1.83
N LEU A 214 -23.76 16.43 1.51
CA LEU A 214 -22.48 16.12 2.13
C LEU A 214 -22.55 16.39 3.64
N LEU A 215 -21.93 15.51 4.42
CA LEU A 215 -21.85 15.55 5.86
C LEU A 215 -20.43 15.90 6.30
N THR A 216 -20.32 16.67 7.38
CA THR A 216 -19.04 17.04 7.98
C THR A 216 -18.69 16.03 9.07
N THR A 217 -17.73 15.14 8.80
CA THR A 217 -17.33 14.05 9.70
C THR A 217 -16.59 14.51 10.96
N THR A 218 -16.20 15.79 11.04
CA THR A 218 -15.50 16.38 12.20
C THR A 218 -16.43 16.94 13.27
N LYS A 219 -17.75 16.88 13.07
CA LYS A 219 -18.78 17.30 14.02
C LYS A 219 -19.87 16.25 14.08
N SER A 220 -20.73 16.31 15.10
CA SER A 220 -21.93 15.49 15.12
C SER A 220 -22.82 15.73 13.91
N PHE A 221 -23.39 14.66 13.37
CA PHE A 221 -24.28 14.71 12.22
C PHE A 221 -25.36 13.62 12.32
N LEU A 222 -26.43 13.81 11.55
CA LEU A 222 -27.53 12.85 11.44
C LEU A 222 -27.32 12.00 10.18
N PRO A 223 -26.85 10.74 10.29
CA PRO A 223 -26.45 9.93 9.13
C PRO A 223 -27.59 9.68 8.15
N PHE A 224 -28.85 9.72 8.62
CA PHE A 224 -30.05 9.51 7.79
C PHE A 224 -30.95 10.75 7.71
N GLY A 225 -30.43 11.92 8.10
CA GLY A 225 -31.22 13.15 8.17
C GLY A 225 -32.12 13.25 9.40
N VAL A 226 -32.91 14.33 9.47
CA VAL A 226 -33.77 14.67 10.62
C VAL A 226 -35.05 13.85 10.73
N ALA A 227 -35.50 13.28 9.60
CA ALA A 227 -36.73 12.50 9.52
C ALA A 227 -36.51 11.35 8.53
N PRO A 228 -35.75 10.31 8.92
CA PRO A 228 -35.45 9.20 8.04
C PRO A 228 -36.71 8.42 7.69
N VAL A 229 -36.87 8.10 6.41
CA VAL A 229 -37.88 7.18 5.88
C VAL A 229 -37.24 5.85 5.51
N VAL A 230 -38.05 4.81 5.34
CA VAL A 230 -37.58 3.53 4.81
C VAL A 230 -36.87 3.76 3.47
N GLY A 231 -35.62 3.31 3.37
CA GLY A 231 -34.76 3.53 2.20
C GLY A 231 -33.80 4.71 2.32
N SER A 232 -33.83 5.48 3.41
CA SER A 232 -32.84 6.54 3.64
C SER A 232 -31.44 5.94 3.76
N ALA A 233 -30.47 6.56 3.11
CA ALA A 233 -29.12 6.00 2.99
C ALA A 233 -28.05 6.91 3.60
N PHE A 234 -27.01 6.26 4.11
CA PHE A 234 -25.77 6.88 4.57
C PHE A 234 -24.61 6.28 3.77
N TYR A 235 -23.87 7.14 3.10
CA TYR A 235 -22.78 6.76 2.21
C TYR A 235 -21.45 7.19 2.82
N VAL A 236 -20.48 6.27 2.84
CA VAL A 236 -19.09 6.57 3.21
C VAL A 236 -18.17 6.30 2.04
N GLY A 237 -17.47 7.34 1.61
CA GLY A 237 -16.46 7.36 0.56
C GLY A 237 -15.05 7.32 1.15
N SER A 238 -14.17 6.51 0.57
CA SER A 238 -12.73 6.50 0.86
C SER A 238 -11.96 6.25 -0.43
N ALA A 239 -11.21 7.25 -0.87
CA ALA A 239 -10.34 7.12 -2.04
C ALA A 239 -9.24 6.07 -1.82
N GLU A 240 -8.88 5.76 -0.58
CA GLU A 240 -7.90 4.72 -0.28
C GLU A 240 -8.53 3.33 -0.28
N ALA A 241 -9.60 3.12 0.50
CA ALA A 241 -10.15 1.79 0.73
C ALA A 241 -10.70 1.15 -0.56
N PHE A 242 -11.33 1.95 -1.44
CA PHE A 242 -11.98 1.44 -2.63
C PHE A 242 -11.05 1.18 -3.83
N HIS A 243 -9.75 1.46 -3.70
CA HIS A 243 -8.74 1.06 -4.68
C HIS A 243 -8.04 -0.27 -4.32
N LYS A 244 -8.43 -0.92 -3.21
CA LYS A 244 -7.79 -2.10 -2.65
C LYS A 244 -8.70 -3.33 -2.64
N ASN A 245 -8.09 -4.51 -2.54
CA ASN A 245 -8.81 -5.75 -2.32
C ASN A 245 -9.16 -5.92 -0.84
N LEU A 246 -10.22 -5.23 -0.39
CA LEU A 246 -10.64 -5.23 1.01
C LEU A 246 -11.02 -6.63 1.51
N LYS A 247 -10.29 -7.13 2.51
CA LYS A 247 -10.66 -8.33 3.30
C LYS A 247 -11.66 -7.98 4.40
N SER A 248 -11.40 -6.88 5.09
CA SER A 248 -12.26 -6.34 6.14
C SER A 248 -12.22 -4.82 6.15
N LEU A 249 -13.32 -4.19 6.52
CA LEU A 249 -13.42 -2.74 6.75
C LEU A 249 -14.20 -2.53 8.04
N SER A 250 -13.66 -1.78 9.00
CA SER A 250 -14.38 -1.48 10.24
C SER A 250 -14.56 0.00 10.44
N PHE A 251 -15.75 0.40 10.87
CA PHE A 251 -16.02 1.78 11.28
C PHE A 251 -15.98 1.91 12.79
N ASN A 252 -15.36 2.98 13.28
CA ASN A 252 -15.49 3.43 14.65
C ASN A 252 -16.49 4.58 14.68
N ILE A 253 -17.64 4.38 15.32
CA ILE A 253 -18.71 5.38 15.39
C ILE A 253 -18.89 5.79 16.85
N GLU A 254 -18.88 7.09 17.10
CA GLU A 254 -19.18 7.68 18.39
C GLU A 254 -20.58 8.31 18.34
N TRP A 255 -21.50 7.82 19.18
CA TRP A 255 -22.87 8.29 19.21
C TRP A 255 -23.07 9.38 20.26
N GLU A 256 -23.29 10.61 19.80
CA GLU A 256 -23.69 11.73 20.66
C GLU A 256 -25.05 11.47 21.32
N ASN A 257 -25.12 11.67 22.64
CA ASN A 257 -26.31 11.41 23.47
C ASN A 257 -26.79 9.94 23.41
N LYS A 258 -25.88 8.97 23.25
CA LYS A 258 -26.18 7.55 23.39
C LYS A 258 -26.92 7.30 24.72
N PRO A 259 -28.12 6.70 24.70
CA PRO A 259 -28.82 6.37 25.94
C PRO A 259 -28.01 5.35 26.73
N ALA A 260 -28.01 5.47 28.05
CA ALA A 260 -27.33 4.51 28.93
C ALA A 260 -27.90 3.08 28.80
N ASN A 261 -29.15 2.98 28.38
CA ASN A 261 -29.86 1.73 28.19
C ASN A 261 -30.91 1.90 27.07
N PHE A 262 -30.74 1.19 25.94
CA PHE A 262 -31.69 1.29 24.83
C PHE A 262 -33.07 0.76 25.18
N TRP A 263 -33.13 -0.26 26.04
CA TRP A 263 -34.39 -0.81 26.50
C TRP A 263 -35.23 0.25 27.21
N GLU A 264 -34.70 0.89 28.25
CA GLU A 264 -35.39 1.95 29.00
C GLU A 264 -35.77 3.12 28.09
N HIS A 265 -34.87 3.48 27.17
CA HIS A 265 -35.09 4.57 26.22
C HIS A 265 -36.28 4.32 25.28
N TYR A 266 -36.52 3.08 24.86
CA TYR A 266 -37.59 2.71 23.93
C TYR A 266 -38.83 2.09 24.57
N LEU A 267 -38.90 1.98 25.91
CA LEU A 267 -40.05 1.40 26.64
C LEU A 267 -41.42 1.98 26.22
N GLY A 268 -41.46 3.26 25.82
CA GLY A 268 -42.71 3.95 25.43
C GLY A 268 -43.17 3.72 23.99
N TYR A 269 -42.35 3.09 23.13
CA TYR A 269 -42.71 2.82 21.74
C TYR A 269 -43.56 1.55 21.64
N ASN A 270 -44.85 1.72 21.37
CA ASN A 270 -45.81 0.62 21.30
C ASN A 270 -45.59 -0.21 20.02
N VAL A 271 -44.92 -1.35 20.14
CA VAL A 271 -44.67 -2.24 18.99
C VAL A 271 -45.93 -3.09 18.74
N PRO A 272 -46.48 -3.13 17.51
CA PRO A 272 -47.66 -3.93 17.21
C PRO A 272 -47.43 -5.41 17.56
N GLY A 273 -48.22 -5.94 18.49
CA GLY A 273 -48.04 -7.29 19.07
C GLY A 273 -47.78 -7.30 20.58
N TRP A 274 -47.55 -6.15 21.20
CA TRP A 274 -47.40 -6.02 22.64
C TRP A 274 -48.78 -6.02 23.32
N VAL A 275 -49.07 -7.06 24.11
CA VAL A 275 -50.32 -7.14 24.88
C VAL A 275 -50.17 -6.27 26.14
N ASN A 276 -51.06 -5.31 26.33
CA ASN A 276 -51.14 -4.44 27.52
C ASN A 276 -49.91 -3.55 27.79
N GLY A 277 -49.11 -3.19 26.77
CA GLY A 277 -47.99 -2.26 26.95
C GLY A 277 -46.88 -2.76 27.89
N VAL A 278 -46.92 -4.04 28.27
CA VAL A 278 -45.87 -4.70 29.03
C VAL A 278 -45.19 -5.69 28.10
N PRO A 279 -43.94 -5.44 27.69
CA PRO A 279 -43.21 -6.39 26.87
C PRO A 279 -42.95 -7.68 27.64
N ASP A 280 -43.22 -8.82 26.99
CA ASP A 280 -42.80 -10.13 27.48
C ASP A 280 -41.27 -10.12 27.66
N ASN A 281 -40.76 -10.69 28.75
CA ASN A 281 -39.34 -10.83 29.01
C ASN A 281 -38.58 -11.53 27.86
N ASN A 282 -39.27 -12.28 27.00
CA ASN A 282 -38.72 -12.91 25.80
C ASN A 282 -38.70 -12.02 24.54
N THR A 283 -39.27 -10.81 24.60
CA THR A 283 -39.37 -9.84 23.48
C THR A 283 -38.60 -8.54 23.73
N LYS A 284 -37.73 -8.53 24.74
CA LYS A 284 -36.89 -7.37 25.07
C LYS A 284 -35.99 -7.02 23.90
N LEU A 285 -36.09 -5.77 23.41
CA LEU A 285 -35.05 -5.19 22.58
C LEU A 285 -33.79 -5.09 23.44
N LYS A 286 -32.80 -5.90 23.10
CA LYS A 286 -31.46 -5.87 23.65
C LYS A 286 -30.62 -4.95 22.77
N ASP A 287 -29.55 -4.39 23.32
CA ASP A 287 -28.58 -3.64 22.52
C ASP A 287 -28.07 -4.44 21.31
N ALA A 288 -27.96 -5.77 21.43
CA ALA A 288 -27.60 -6.68 20.34
C ALA A 288 -28.64 -6.78 19.21
N ASP A 289 -29.87 -6.29 19.40
CA ASP A 289 -30.92 -6.25 18.36
C ASP A 289 -30.78 -5.03 17.43
N PHE A 290 -29.99 -4.02 17.82
CA PHE A 290 -29.65 -2.88 16.97
C PHE A 290 -28.43 -3.21 16.11
N THR A 291 -28.67 -3.95 15.03
CA THR A 291 -27.62 -4.31 14.06
C THR A 291 -27.61 -3.33 12.88
N VAL A 292 -26.44 -2.82 12.54
CA VAL A 292 -26.20 -2.11 11.28
C VAL A 292 -25.55 -3.09 10.31
N ASP A 293 -26.35 -3.66 9.41
CA ASP A 293 -25.83 -4.42 8.27
C ASP A 293 -25.31 -3.45 7.21
N ALA A 294 -24.00 -3.21 7.21
CA ALA A 294 -23.34 -2.50 6.12
C ALA A 294 -23.03 -3.50 4.98
N PHE A 295 -23.28 -3.11 3.73
CA PHE A 295 -23.07 -3.95 2.55
C PHE A 295 -21.88 -3.45 1.72
N ASN A 296 -21.04 -4.37 1.22
CA ASN A 296 -19.97 -4.03 0.27
C ASN A 296 -20.55 -3.88 -1.14
N LEU A 297 -20.30 -2.74 -1.80
CA LEU A 297 -20.65 -2.53 -3.21
C LEU A 297 -19.87 -3.49 -4.12
N LYS A 298 -20.57 -4.28 -4.95
CA LYS A 298 -19.96 -5.08 -6.04
C LYS A 298 -20.06 -4.32 -7.36
N LYS A 299 -18.93 -4.15 -8.07
CA LYS A 299 -18.91 -3.67 -9.46
C LYS A 299 -19.45 -4.78 -10.37
N SER A 300 -20.63 -4.60 -10.97
CA SER A 300 -21.18 -5.53 -11.97
C SER A 300 -21.25 -4.82 -13.33
N TYR A 301 -20.47 -5.28 -14.31
CA TYR A 301 -20.68 -4.93 -15.71
C TYR A 301 -21.78 -5.86 -16.24
N GLY A 302 -22.95 -5.32 -16.54
CA GLY A 302 -24.03 -6.07 -17.18
C GLY A 302 -23.72 -6.32 -18.65
N ASN A 303 -23.83 -7.56 -19.11
CA ASN A 303 -23.86 -7.87 -20.54
C ASN A 303 -25.15 -7.31 -21.15
N ALA A 304 -25.01 -6.67 -22.32
CA ALA A 304 -26.11 -6.11 -23.10
C ALA A 304 -27.06 -7.23 -23.57
N GLY A 305 -28.30 -7.25 -23.05
CA GLY A 305 -29.31 -8.18 -23.56
C GLY A 305 -30.55 -8.44 -22.70
N SER A 306 -30.53 -8.13 -21.39
CA SER A 306 -31.72 -8.33 -20.53
C SER A 306 -32.60 -7.07 -20.45
N PRO A 307 -33.94 -7.18 -20.53
CA PRO A 307 -34.84 -6.04 -20.39
C PRO A 307 -34.78 -5.47 -18.96
N ILE A 308 -34.61 -4.15 -18.86
CA ILE A 308 -34.63 -3.42 -17.59
C ILE A 308 -36.09 -3.17 -17.23
N GLY A 309 -36.68 -4.03 -16.39
CA GLY A 309 -37.99 -3.82 -15.77
C GLY A 309 -37.92 -2.82 -14.59
N PRO A 310 -39.05 -2.24 -14.15
CA PRO A 310 -39.04 -1.18 -13.14
C PRO A 310 -38.55 -1.71 -11.79
N ASN A 311 -37.45 -1.13 -11.32
CA ASN A 311 -36.97 -1.08 -9.94
C ASN A 311 -37.10 -2.36 -9.12
N LYS A 312 -36.17 -3.31 -9.34
CA LYS A 312 -35.72 -4.14 -8.22
C LYS A 312 -34.78 -3.28 -7.37
N PRO A 313 -35.05 -3.07 -6.07
CA PRO A 313 -34.12 -2.30 -5.25
C PRO A 313 -32.80 -3.09 -5.13
N LEU A 314 -31.68 -2.41 -5.37
CA LEU A 314 -30.33 -2.95 -5.18
C LEU A 314 -30.00 -3.24 -3.70
N PHE A 315 -30.91 -2.85 -2.79
CA PHE A 315 -30.82 -3.01 -1.35
C PHE A 315 -32.16 -3.50 -0.81
N SER A 316 -32.14 -4.52 0.04
CA SER A 316 -33.18 -4.74 1.04
C SER A 316 -32.48 -4.93 2.37
N SER A 317 -32.55 -3.94 3.26
CA SER A 317 -32.36 -4.21 4.68
C SER A 317 -33.69 -4.75 5.20
N ILE A 318 -33.65 -5.96 5.74
CA ILE A 318 -34.72 -6.52 6.51
C ILE A 318 -34.19 -6.57 7.94
N VAL A 319 -34.79 -5.79 8.83
CA VAL A 319 -34.59 -5.96 10.27
C VAL A 319 -35.42 -7.17 10.67
N ILE A 320 -34.81 -8.34 10.82
CA ILE A 320 -35.47 -9.51 11.44
C ILE A 320 -35.02 -9.53 12.90
N PRO A 321 -35.90 -9.22 13.86
CA PRO A 321 -35.61 -9.61 15.23
C PRO A 321 -35.46 -11.15 15.28
N ASN A 322 -34.45 -11.65 16.01
CA ASN A 322 -34.14 -13.07 16.29
C ASN A 322 -33.18 -13.87 15.38
N LEU A 323 -32.20 -13.29 14.67
CA LEU A 323 -31.08 -14.10 14.15
C LEU A 323 -29.73 -13.45 14.47
N GLY A 324 -29.21 -13.81 15.65
CA GLY A 324 -28.04 -13.19 16.25
C GLY A 324 -26.78 -13.18 15.41
N LYS A 325 -26.05 -12.08 15.56
CA LYS A 325 -24.59 -12.07 15.70
C LYS A 325 -24.20 -11.06 16.77
N THR A 326 -23.39 -11.52 17.71
CA THR A 326 -22.95 -10.81 18.91
C THR A 326 -22.02 -9.65 18.55
N ILE A 327 -22.27 -8.47 19.13
CA ILE A 327 -21.32 -7.36 19.22
C ILE A 327 -20.61 -7.52 20.57
N ASP A 328 -19.28 -7.57 20.55
CA ASP A 328 -18.47 -7.72 21.76
C ASP A 328 -18.28 -6.35 22.43
N TYR A 329 -18.53 -6.28 23.74
CA TYR A 329 -18.48 -5.03 24.50
C TYR A 329 -17.07 -4.78 25.02
N GLY A 330 -16.39 -3.82 24.40
CA GLY A 330 -15.23 -3.13 24.95
C GLY A 330 -15.09 -1.79 24.23
N GLU A 331 -15.23 -0.69 24.98
CA GLU A 331 -15.20 0.72 24.56
C GLU A 331 -14.85 0.98 23.07
N LYS A 332 -15.86 1.47 22.33
CA LYS A 332 -15.95 1.78 20.87
C LYS A 332 -16.75 0.75 20.07
N ASP A 333 -17.94 1.17 19.61
CA ASP A 333 -18.80 0.38 18.74
C ASP A 333 -18.09 0.20 17.38
N THR A 334 -17.49 -0.98 17.18
CA THR A 334 -16.74 -1.34 15.98
C THR A 334 -17.61 -2.18 15.06
N PHE A 335 -18.05 -1.59 13.95
CA PHE A 335 -18.82 -2.32 12.93
C PHE A 335 -17.87 -2.93 11.92
N GLY A 336 -17.66 -4.25 11.97
CA GLY A 336 -16.80 -4.98 11.03
C GLY A 336 -17.54 -5.48 9.79
N LEU A 337 -17.18 -4.97 8.62
CA LEU A 337 -17.51 -5.52 7.32
C LEU A 337 -16.50 -6.60 6.96
N THR A 338 -16.93 -7.84 6.74
CA THR A 338 -16.10 -8.89 6.15
C THR A 338 -16.54 -9.14 4.71
N SER A 339 -15.63 -9.04 3.74
CA SER A 339 -15.94 -9.43 2.37
C SER A 339 -15.93 -10.96 2.26
N LYS A 340 -17.07 -11.57 1.91
CA LYS A 340 -17.07 -12.97 1.46
C LYS A 340 -16.68 -12.98 -0.02
N ARG A 341 -15.49 -13.53 -0.29
CA ARG A 341 -14.97 -13.81 -1.65
C ARG A 341 -16.03 -14.49 -2.50
N PHE A 342 -16.19 -14.03 -3.73
CA PHE A 342 -16.70 -14.85 -4.84
C PHE A 342 -15.84 -14.57 -6.06
N CYS A 343 -15.37 -15.66 -6.68
CA CYS A 343 -14.51 -15.68 -7.86
C CYS A 343 -15.07 -14.87 -9.03
#